data_AF-A0A2V8CPY8-F1
#
_entry.id   AF-A0A2V8CPY8-F1
#
_cell.length_a   1.000
_cell.length_b   1.000
_cell.length_c   1.000
_cell.angle_alpha   90.00
_cell.angle_beta   90.00
_cell.angle_gamma   90.00
#
_symmetry.space_group_name_H-M   'P 1'
#
loop_
_entity.id
_entity.type
_entity.pdbx_description
1 polymer ?
#
loop_
_entity_poly.entity_id
_entity_poly.type
_entity_poly.pdbx_seq_one_letter_code
_entity_poly.pdbx_strand_id
1 'polypeptide(L)'
;MPPLSKIDLRTPAPLVPVAPVWTLAFNNQLTVPPAYDETRAYISIEGDRIVAYDLVSGIREWIVSAQPQMEPVAGGGLLFLIEPGTLTALHTADGSIAWQVPFTERLVVRPVWDNGWLIMASERGEIGAIRASDGKLIWRRDINSPAHAAPALASDRLYVPTSDRRIVALQVETGEPVWERRVGGTPNDVLALDERLYVGANDNFFYCLTTKDGRVDWKWRTGGDAIGLPIVDDHRVYFVALDNILRALDLNSGVQHWMRPLSIRPAWGPVRAGSTLVVAGQAAALRAFNVKDGAVTGTITPGLPASTAAPSVGGFGNKELGTTAAPVTAAPPGPEPPTTPAPVTAPSSTGPRSETPVTAAPAKSPAVAMAADTESAAPPHVFVDPSTGLPLLLMMTRDIARGAAATLVTRSFEPAITPLVALPNLTMLAPTPQPSK
;
A
#
# COMPACT_ATOMS: atom_id res chain seq x y z
N MET A 1 22.81 18.58 -28.62
CA MET A 1 22.01 19.03 -27.46
C MET A 1 20.92 19.95 -27.98
N PRO A 2 19.64 19.55 -28.01
CA PRO A 2 18.57 20.53 -28.16
C PRO A 2 18.41 21.29 -26.82
N PRO A 3 17.94 22.54 -26.85
CA PRO A 3 17.87 23.38 -25.66
C PRO A 3 16.74 22.92 -24.74
N LEU A 4 17.03 22.84 -23.43
CA LEU A 4 16.03 22.73 -22.37
C LEU A 4 15.12 23.96 -22.44
N SER A 5 13.99 23.85 -23.13
CA SER A 5 12.93 24.84 -23.09
C SER A 5 12.43 24.96 -21.65
N LYS A 6 12.51 26.17 -21.10
CA LYS A 6 12.00 26.56 -19.78
C LYS A 6 10.67 25.87 -19.51
N ILE A 7 10.66 24.94 -18.55
CA ILE A 7 9.44 24.36 -18.01
C ILE A 7 8.62 25.53 -17.46
N ASP A 8 7.45 25.77 -18.05
CA ASP A 8 6.48 26.70 -17.49
C ASP A 8 5.94 26.11 -16.19
N LEU A 9 6.49 26.57 -15.06
CA LEU A 9 6.17 26.10 -13.70
C LEU A 9 4.72 26.42 -13.27
N ARG A 10 3.90 27.04 -14.12
CA ARG A 10 2.51 27.40 -13.79
C ARG A 10 1.51 26.27 -13.99
N THR A 11 1.86 25.23 -14.75
CA THR A 11 1.00 24.05 -14.92
C THR A 11 1.70 22.82 -14.36
N PRO A 12 1.14 22.13 -13.35
CA PRO A 12 1.75 20.92 -12.80
C PRO A 12 1.99 19.89 -13.91
N ALA A 13 3.22 19.41 -14.05
CA ALA A 13 3.56 18.46 -15.10
C ALA A 13 2.80 17.12 -14.90
N PRO A 14 2.26 16.48 -15.96
CA PRO A 14 1.74 15.13 -15.83
C PRO A 14 2.84 14.11 -15.50
N LEU A 15 2.48 13.03 -14.83
CA LEU A 15 3.40 11.92 -14.50
C LEU A 15 3.64 10.99 -15.70
N VAL A 16 2.65 10.81 -16.58
CA VAL A 16 2.67 9.82 -17.67
C VAL A 16 3.08 10.47 -19.00
N PRO A 17 3.87 9.79 -19.88
CA PRO A 17 4.45 8.45 -19.74
C PRO A 17 5.49 8.36 -18.62
N VAL A 18 5.65 7.18 -18.02
CA VAL A 18 6.58 6.94 -16.91
C VAL A 18 7.82 6.16 -17.35
N ALA A 19 8.95 6.40 -16.70
CA ALA A 19 10.15 5.57 -16.78
C ALA A 19 10.63 5.20 -15.36
N PRO A 20 11.15 3.98 -15.15
CA PRO A 20 11.74 3.61 -13.87
C PRO A 20 12.99 4.43 -13.60
N VAL A 21 13.08 4.97 -12.38
CA VAL A 21 14.31 5.57 -11.85
C VAL A 21 15.17 4.46 -11.25
N TRP A 22 14.56 3.63 -10.40
CA TRP A 22 15.17 2.42 -9.85
C TRP A 22 14.09 1.41 -9.42
N THR A 23 14.50 0.14 -9.31
CA THR A 23 13.72 -0.93 -8.68
C THR A 23 14.60 -1.62 -7.66
N LEU A 24 14.13 -1.71 -6.42
CA LEU A 24 14.76 -2.40 -5.32
C LEU A 24 13.95 -3.65 -4.99
N ALA A 25 14.57 -4.82 -5.08
CA ALA A 25 13.98 -6.07 -4.62
C ALA A 25 14.41 -6.33 -3.17
N PHE A 26 13.44 -6.52 -2.28
CA PHE A 26 13.68 -6.99 -0.92
C PHE A 26 13.64 -8.51 -0.95
N ASN A 27 14.72 -9.17 -0.57
CA ASN A 27 14.76 -10.63 -0.42
C ASN A 27 13.94 -11.13 0.81
N ASN A 28 13.26 -10.21 1.50
CA ASN A 28 12.46 -10.44 2.70
C ASN A 28 11.05 -9.87 2.48
N GLN A 29 10.09 -10.34 3.27
CA GLN A 29 8.78 -9.71 3.35
C GLN A 29 8.81 -8.41 4.16
N LEU A 30 7.85 -7.52 3.89
CA LEU A 30 7.57 -6.40 4.77
C LEU A 30 6.82 -6.90 5.99
N THR A 31 7.22 -6.46 7.18
CA THR A 31 6.51 -6.81 8.43
C THR A 31 5.33 -5.88 8.69
N VAL A 32 5.47 -4.60 8.33
CA VAL A 32 4.45 -3.56 8.39
C VAL A 32 4.56 -2.65 7.16
N PRO A 33 3.52 -1.87 6.82
CA PRO A 33 3.63 -0.86 5.77
C PRO A 33 4.80 0.13 6.05
N PRO A 34 5.44 0.64 4.99
CA PRO A 34 6.54 1.60 5.10
C PRO A 34 6.06 2.96 5.61
N ALA A 35 7.01 3.76 6.09
CA ALA A 35 6.81 5.19 6.33
C ALA A 35 7.72 6.02 5.43
N TYR A 36 7.38 7.30 5.28
CA TYR A 36 8.10 8.20 4.39
C TYR A 36 8.25 9.57 5.04
N ASP A 37 9.40 10.21 4.82
CA ASP A 37 9.54 11.67 4.92
C ASP A 37 9.86 12.27 3.54
N GLU A 38 10.24 13.55 3.48
CA GLU A 38 10.54 14.25 2.23
C GLU A 38 11.71 13.63 1.42
N THR A 39 12.60 12.89 2.10
CA THR A 39 13.88 12.43 1.56
C THR A 39 14.06 10.92 1.66
N ARG A 40 13.36 10.23 2.56
CA ARG A 40 13.63 8.83 2.91
C ARG A 40 12.38 7.97 2.94
N ALA A 41 12.57 6.70 2.55
CA ALA A 41 11.66 5.61 2.82
C ALA A 41 12.18 4.75 3.97
N TYR A 42 11.32 4.49 4.96
CA TYR A 42 11.58 3.64 6.11
C TYR A 42 10.85 2.33 5.96
N ILE A 43 11.60 1.24 5.84
CA ILE A 43 11.07 -0.05 5.44
C ILE A 43 11.40 -1.07 6.52
N SER A 44 10.34 -1.62 7.11
CA SER A 44 10.44 -2.69 8.09
C SER A 44 10.45 -4.04 7.38
N ILE A 45 11.53 -4.79 7.58
CA ILE A 45 11.78 -6.08 6.90
C ILE A 45 11.90 -7.20 7.93
N GLU A 46 11.68 -8.44 7.51
CA GLU A 46 11.90 -9.62 8.36
C GLU A 46 13.29 -9.63 9.00
N GLY A 47 13.36 -10.15 10.22
CA GLY A 47 14.58 -10.18 11.05
C GLY A 47 14.71 -9.00 12.01
N ASP A 48 13.60 -8.33 12.33
CA ASP A 48 13.49 -7.28 13.36
C ASP A 48 14.36 -6.06 13.07
N ARG A 49 14.23 -5.54 11.85
CA ARG A 49 15.00 -4.39 11.37
C ARG A 49 14.12 -3.39 10.67
N ILE A 50 14.54 -2.14 10.78
CA ILE A 50 14.07 -1.04 9.93
C ILE A 50 15.24 -0.45 9.17
N VAL A 51 15.01 -0.18 7.90
CA VAL A 51 16.03 0.28 6.95
C VAL A 51 15.58 1.60 6.35
N ALA A 52 16.46 2.60 6.33
CA ALA A 52 16.23 3.83 5.60
C ALA A 52 16.91 3.78 4.23
N TYR A 53 16.16 4.19 3.22
CA TYR A 53 16.64 4.40 1.86
C TYR A 53 16.41 5.86 1.47
N ASP A 54 17.38 6.46 0.81
CA ASP A 54 17.18 7.73 0.12
C ASP A 54 16.16 7.52 -1.01
N LEU A 55 15.09 8.33 -1.00
CA LEU A 55 13.97 8.18 -1.92
C LEU A 55 14.38 8.37 -3.36
N VAL A 56 15.30 9.29 -3.66
CA VAL A 56 15.64 9.65 -5.04
C VAL A 56 16.61 8.63 -5.64
N SER A 57 17.69 8.31 -4.94
CA SER A 57 18.75 7.42 -5.41
C SER A 57 18.47 5.94 -5.17
N GLY A 58 17.59 5.60 -4.23
CA GLY A 58 17.33 4.22 -3.81
C GLY A 58 18.48 3.59 -3.01
N ILE A 59 19.45 4.40 -2.57
CA ILE A 59 20.60 3.92 -1.81
C ILE A 59 20.22 3.76 -0.34
N ARG A 60 20.62 2.63 0.26
CA ARG A 60 20.48 2.39 1.70
C ARG A 60 21.38 3.35 2.46
N GLU A 61 20.80 4.14 3.37
CA GLU A 61 21.55 5.04 4.24
C GLU A 61 21.93 4.37 5.55
N TRP A 62 20.96 3.77 6.24
CA TRP A 62 21.20 3.12 7.52
C TRP A 62 20.25 1.94 7.77
N ILE A 63 20.59 1.11 8.74
CA ILE A 63 19.81 -0.03 9.20
C ILE A 63 19.97 -0.19 10.71
N VAL A 64 18.87 -0.37 11.41
CA VAL A 64 18.87 -0.59 12.87
C VAL A 64 17.92 -1.73 13.25
N SER A 65 18.14 -2.29 14.43
CA SER A 65 17.23 -3.27 15.03
C SER A 65 16.01 -2.56 15.60
N ALA A 66 14.82 -3.01 15.18
CA ALA A 66 13.55 -2.48 15.64
C ALA A 66 12.41 -3.47 15.32
N GLN A 67 11.41 -3.54 16.18
CA GLN A 67 10.25 -4.42 16.03
C GLN A 67 8.93 -3.64 16.00
N PRO A 68 8.70 -2.80 14.99
CA PRO A 68 7.47 -2.02 14.90
C PRO A 68 6.26 -2.96 14.80
N GLN A 69 5.28 -2.73 15.67
CA GLN A 69 4.02 -3.48 15.73
C GLN A 69 2.98 -2.97 14.72
N MET A 70 3.23 -1.79 14.13
CA MET A 70 2.38 -1.15 13.12
C MET A 70 3.20 -0.21 12.24
N GLU A 71 2.56 0.37 11.22
CA GLU A 71 3.18 1.35 10.31
C GLU A 71 3.90 2.45 11.10
N PRO A 72 5.23 2.65 10.87
CA PRO A 72 5.97 3.76 11.46
C PRO A 72 5.44 5.12 11.01
N VAL A 73 5.81 6.18 11.71
CA VAL A 73 5.42 7.54 11.34
C VAL A 73 6.67 8.41 11.31
N ALA A 74 6.90 9.14 10.21
CA ALA A 74 8.06 10.01 10.09
C ALA A 74 7.63 11.49 10.03
N GLY A 75 8.41 12.36 10.67
CA GLY A 75 8.19 13.80 10.64
C GLY A 75 9.08 14.58 11.61
N GLY A 76 9.41 15.82 11.27
CA GLY A 76 10.22 16.70 12.12
C GLY A 76 11.63 16.17 12.39
N GLY A 77 12.19 15.40 11.46
CA GLY A 77 13.50 14.76 11.61
C GLY A 77 13.50 13.52 12.53
N LEU A 78 12.31 13.00 12.86
CA LEU A 78 12.13 11.83 13.72
C LEU A 78 11.29 10.75 13.04
N LEU A 79 11.57 9.50 13.40
CA LEU A 79 10.81 8.31 13.03
C LEU A 79 10.26 7.66 14.30
N PHE A 80 8.95 7.60 14.42
CA PHE A 80 8.23 7.06 15.58
C PHE A 80 7.86 5.60 15.33
N LEU A 81 8.20 4.75 16.30
CA LEU A 81 7.99 3.30 16.27
C LEU A 81 7.22 2.88 17.52
N ILE A 82 6.13 2.15 17.31
CA ILE A 82 5.43 1.45 18.39
C ILE A 82 6.01 0.06 18.48
N GLU A 83 6.75 -0.22 19.55
CA GLU A 83 7.42 -1.48 19.80
C GLU A 83 6.81 -2.16 21.04
N PRO A 84 7.09 -3.45 21.30
CA PRO A 84 6.61 -4.12 22.49
C PRO A 84 7.00 -3.35 23.78
N GLY A 85 6.02 -2.74 24.44
CA GLY A 85 6.18 -2.03 25.71
C GLY A 85 6.83 -0.65 25.62
N THR A 86 7.14 -0.15 24.42
CA THR A 86 7.86 1.12 24.24
C THR A 86 7.38 1.89 23.02
N LEU A 87 7.41 3.22 23.14
CA LEU A 87 7.36 4.15 22.02
C LEU A 87 8.77 4.69 21.84
N THR A 88 9.36 4.40 20.68
CA THR A 88 10.71 4.81 20.31
C THR A 88 10.65 5.89 19.25
N ALA A 89 11.46 6.94 19.41
CA ALA A 89 11.76 7.86 18.32
C ALA A 89 13.23 7.72 17.92
N LEU A 90 13.46 7.58 16.62
CA LEU A 90 14.77 7.56 16.01
C LEU A 90 15.01 8.85 15.24
N HIS A 91 16.25 9.33 15.19
CA HIS A 91 16.64 10.37 14.26
C HIS A 91 16.59 9.82 12.83
N THR A 92 15.90 10.52 11.94
CA THR A 92 15.77 10.10 10.54
C THR A 92 17.09 10.11 9.79
N ALA A 93 18.03 10.96 10.20
CA ALA A 93 19.33 11.14 9.55
C ALA A 93 20.25 9.92 9.65
N ASP A 94 20.23 9.20 10.78
CA ASP A 94 21.21 8.15 11.08
C ASP A 94 20.62 6.91 11.79
N GLY A 95 19.33 6.92 12.13
CA GLY A 95 18.66 5.83 12.83
C GLY A 95 19.00 5.74 14.33
N SER A 96 19.75 6.69 14.88
CA SER A 96 20.07 6.71 16.32
C SER A 96 18.82 7.03 17.16
N ILE A 97 18.76 6.50 18.38
CA ILE A 97 17.63 6.74 19.29
C ILE A 97 17.67 8.21 19.76
N ALA A 98 16.60 8.95 19.45
CA ALA A 98 16.39 10.30 19.98
C ALA A 98 15.81 10.23 21.41
N TRP A 99 14.78 9.41 21.59
CA TRP A 99 14.17 9.16 22.90
C TRP A 99 13.36 7.86 22.89
N GLN A 100 13.13 7.31 24.08
CA GLN A 100 12.27 6.14 24.31
C GLN A 100 11.45 6.36 25.57
N VAL A 101 10.16 6.05 25.49
CA VAL A 101 9.26 6.12 26.65
C VAL A 101 8.48 4.80 26.81
N PRO A 102 8.17 4.38 28.04
CA PRO A 102 7.29 3.23 28.26
C PRO A 102 5.94 3.46 27.61
N PHE A 103 5.48 2.47 26.84
CA PHE A 103 4.21 2.55 26.13
C PHE A 103 3.57 1.17 26.04
N THR A 104 2.45 0.97 26.73
CA THR A 104 1.77 -0.34 26.85
C THR A 104 0.36 -0.33 26.30
N GLU A 105 -0.08 0.80 25.76
CA GLU A 105 -1.41 0.94 25.17
C GLU A 105 -1.47 0.24 23.81
N ARG A 106 -2.62 -0.39 23.54
CA ARG A 106 -2.91 -0.94 22.22
C ARG A 106 -3.60 0.11 21.39
N LEU A 107 -3.00 0.45 20.26
CA LEU A 107 -3.55 1.38 19.29
C LEU A 107 -4.47 0.64 18.31
N VAL A 108 -5.59 1.27 17.97
CA VAL A 108 -6.54 0.73 17.00
C VAL A 108 -6.23 1.17 15.57
N VAL A 109 -5.57 2.33 15.43
CA VAL A 109 -5.15 2.92 14.16
C VAL A 109 -3.74 3.45 14.30
N ARG A 110 -3.03 3.60 13.17
CA ARG A 110 -1.67 4.16 13.14
C ARG A 110 -1.61 5.53 13.83
N PRO A 111 -0.51 5.86 14.54
CA PRO A 111 -0.30 7.20 15.06
C PRO A 111 -0.28 8.24 13.92
N VAL A 112 -0.53 9.49 14.25
CA VAL A 112 -0.51 10.59 13.30
C VAL A 112 0.44 11.66 13.81
N TRP A 113 1.39 12.04 12.97
CA TRP A 113 2.31 13.14 13.25
C TRP A 113 1.89 14.37 12.44
N ASP A 114 1.84 15.52 13.11
CA ASP A 114 1.77 16.83 12.44
C ASP A 114 2.27 17.93 13.39
N ASN A 115 3.06 18.89 12.86
CA ASN A 115 3.49 20.10 13.57
C ASN A 115 4.01 19.87 15.01
N GLY A 116 4.75 18.79 15.25
CA GLY A 116 5.32 18.46 16.56
C GLY A 116 4.40 17.72 17.52
N TRP A 117 3.17 17.40 17.10
CA TRP A 117 2.24 16.52 17.79
C TRP A 117 2.33 15.11 17.24
N LEU A 118 2.35 14.13 18.13
CA LEU A 118 2.14 12.73 17.82
C LEU A 118 0.83 12.29 18.50
N ILE A 119 -0.19 12.07 17.69
CA ILE A 119 -1.53 11.71 18.13
C ILE A 119 -1.70 10.20 18.07
N MET A 120 -2.27 9.63 19.12
CA MET A 120 -2.51 8.22 19.29
C MET A 120 -3.96 7.96 19.65
N ALA A 121 -4.53 6.89 19.11
CA ALA A 121 -5.89 6.46 19.42
C ALA A 121 -5.88 5.00 19.88
N SER A 122 -6.27 4.78 21.13
CA SER A 122 -6.31 3.44 21.72
C SER A 122 -7.57 2.67 21.32
N GLU A 123 -7.53 1.35 21.45
CA GLU A 123 -8.67 0.46 21.28
C GLU A 123 -9.84 0.76 22.24
N ARG A 124 -9.59 1.51 23.32
CA ARG A 124 -10.60 1.86 24.33
C ARG A 124 -11.30 3.19 24.07
N GLY A 125 -10.96 3.90 22.98
CA GLY A 125 -11.50 5.23 22.69
C GLY A 125 -10.77 6.36 23.40
N GLU A 126 -9.58 6.10 23.93
CA GLU A 126 -8.72 7.13 24.50
C GLU A 126 -7.81 7.71 23.41
N ILE A 127 -7.78 9.04 23.31
CA ILE A 127 -6.90 9.81 22.43
C ILE A 127 -5.79 10.43 23.28
N GLY A 128 -4.54 10.18 22.90
CA GLY A 128 -3.37 10.78 23.53
C GLY A 128 -2.67 11.73 22.57
N ALA A 129 -2.21 12.87 23.09
CA ALA A 129 -1.30 13.76 22.37
C ALA A 129 0.04 13.81 23.06
N ILE A 130 1.06 13.43 22.30
CA ILE A 130 2.45 13.37 22.73
C ILE A 130 3.22 14.45 22.00
N ARG A 131 4.11 15.14 22.70
CA ARG A 131 5.07 16.03 22.06
C ARG A 131 6.13 15.19 21.36
N ALA A 132 6.20 15.33 20.05
CA ALA A 132 7.07 14.54 19.19
C ALA A 132 8.57 14.70 19.52
N SER A 133 9.00 15.85 20.05
CA SER A 133 10.42 16.13 20.30
C SER A 133 11.02 15.36 21.48
N ASP A 134 10.21 14.96 22.46
CA ASP A 134 10.69 14.36 23.71
C ASP A 134 9.85 13.17 24.22
N GLY A 135 8.79 12.78 23.49
CA GLY A 135 7.93 11.67 23.87
C GLY A 135 7.01 11.97 25.05
N LYS A 136 6.95 13.22 25.52
CA LYS A 136 6.13 13.59 26.67
C LYS A 136 4.65 13.61 26.32
N LEU A 137 3.84 12.83 27.04
CA LEU A 137 2.38 12.94 27.01
C LEU A 137 1.95 14.33 27.53
N ILE A 138 1.25 15.08 26.69
CA ILE A 138 0.74 16.41 27.02
C ILE A 138 -0.68 16.33 27.58
N TRP A 139 -1.55 15.60 26.88
CA TRP A 139 -2.92 15.37 27.34
C TRP A 139 -3.44 14.02 26.85
N ARG A 140 -4.52 13.60 27.49
CA ARG A 140 -5.24 12.36 27.24
C ARG A 140 -6.73 12.61 27.37
N ARG A 141 -7.52 12.07 26.45
CA ARG A 141 -8.98 12.27 26.42
C ARG A 141 -9.70 11.00 26.02
N ASP A 142 -10.65 10.58 26.85
CA ASP A 142 -11.61 9.55 26.47
C ASP A 142 -12.75 10.18 25.65
N ILE A 143 -12.94 9.72 24.41
CA ILE A 143 -14.03 10.16 23.53
C ILE A 143 -15.19 9.14 23.49
N ASN A 144 -15.17 8.14 24.37
CA ASN A 144 -16.17 7.10 24.58
C ASN A 144 -16.42 6.20 23.36
N SER A 145 -15.53 6.18 22.38
CA SER A 145 -15.60 5.29 21.22
C SER A 145 -14.23 5.16 20.55
N PRO A 146 -13.80 3.95 20.13
CA PRO A 146 -12.57 3.80 19.39
C PRO A 146 -12.62 4.54 18.05
N ALA A 147 -11.48 5.12 17.67
CA ALA A 147 -11.30 5.68 16.34
C ALA A 147 -11.47 4.58 15.28
N HIS A 148 -12.19 4.87 14.21
CA HIS A 148 -12.37 3.96 13.08
C HIS A 148 -11.23 4.07 12.06
N ALA A 149 -10.73 5.28 11.86
CA ALA A 149 -9.61 5.60 10.98
C ALA A 149 -8.65 6.57 11.68
N ALA A 150 -7.48 6.78 11.07
CA ALA A 150 -6.46 7.67 11.61
C ALA A 150 -7.05 9.09 11.81
N PRO A 151 -6.83 9.75 12.96
CA PRO A 151 -7.25 11.12 13.17
C PRO A 151 -6.64 12.10 12.16
N ALA A 152 -7.34 13.18 11.83
CA ALA A 152 -6.82 14.23 10.97
C ALA A 152 -6.53 15.51 11.77
N LEU A 153 -5.38 16.13 11.53
CA LEU A 153 -5.06 17.45 12.09
C LEU A 153 -5.23 18.52 11.00
N ALA A 154 -5.85 19.63 11.36
CA ALA A 154 -5.82 20.85 10.55
C ALA A 154 -5.99 22.06 11.46
N SER A 155 -5.13 23.07 11.25
CA SER A 155 -5.11 24.29 12.06
C SER A 155 -4.99 23.97 13.56
N ASP A 156 -5.94 24.39 14.40
CA ASP A 156 -5.94 24.22 15.86
C ASP A 156 -6.69 22.95 16.33
N ARG A 157 -7.07 22.08 15.40
CA ARG A 157 -8.04 21.00 15.65
C ARG A 157 -7.55 19.63 15.24
N LEU A 158 -8.02 18.66 16.01
CA LEU A 158 -7.93 17.24 15.76
C LEU A 158 -9.33 16.69 15.48
N TYR A 159 -9.50 15.97 14.37
CA TYR A 159 -10.76 15.35 13.96
C TYR A 159 -10.62 13.83 14.04
N VAL A 160 -11.44 13.20 14.87
CA VAL A 160 -11.41 11.76 15.10
C VAL A 160 -12.68 11.13 14.53
N PRO A 161 -12.58 10.37 13.42
CA PRO A 161 -13.68 9.54 12.95
C PRO A 161 -13.82 8.31 13.86
N THR A 162 -15.00 8.07 14.42
CA THR A 162 -15.22 7.02 15.42
C THR A 162 -16.07 5.88 14.88
N SER A 163 -15.88 4.69 15.47
CA SER A 163 -16.62 3.48 15.09
C SER A 163 -18.12 3.60 15.35
N ASP A 164 -18.53 4.45 16.29
CA ASP A 164 -19.93 4.70 16.63
C ASP A 164 -20.63 5.74 15.74
N ARG A 165 -20.07 6.05 14.56
CA ARG A 165 -20.63 6.95 13.54
C ARG A 165 -20.54 8.44 13.88
N ARG A 166 -19.62 8.84 14.76
CA ARG A 166 -19.34 10.24 15.06
C ARG A 166 -18.04 10.70 14.37
N ILE A 167 -17.96 12.00 14.16
CA ILE A 167 -16.71 12.72 13.97
C ILE A 167 -16.61 13.63 15.19
N VAL A 168 -15.54 13.45 15.97
CA VAL A 168 -15.27 14.23 17.19
C VAL A 168 -14.17 15.23 16.88
N ALA A 169 -14.43 16.52 17.07
CA ALA A 169 -13.41 17.56 16.95
C ALA A 169 -12.91 17.95 18.34
N LEU A 170 -11.60 17.91 18.53
CA LEU A 170 -10.91 18.31 19.75
C LEU A 170 -9.97 19.49 19.44
N GLN A 171 -9.73 20.38 20.41
CA GLN A 171 -8.61 21.32 20.34
C GLN A 171 -7.31 20.50 20.42
N VAL A 172 -6.38 20.69 19.48
CA VAL A 172 -5.14 19.90 19.43
C VAL A 172 -4.25 20.14 20.65
N GLU A 173 -4.27 21.35 21.22
CA GLU A 173 -3.40 21.75 22.31
C GLU A 173 -3.83 21.22 23.68
N THR A 174 -5.14 21.02 23.89
CA THR A 174 -5.73 20.69 25.19
C THR A 174 -6.51 19.38 25.20
N GLY A 175 -6.86 18.87 24.04
CA GLY A 175 -7.74 17.70 23.88
C GLY A 175 -9.18 17.96 24.33
N GLU A 176 -9.58 19.21 24.55
CA GLU A 176 -10.96 19.54 24.92
C GLU A 176 -11.89 19.40 23.69
N PRO A 177 -13.07 18.79 23.85
CA PRO A 177 -14.02 18.64 22.75
C PRO A 177 -14.60 19.99 22.34
N VAL A 178 -14.60 20.25 21.04
CA VAL A 178 -15.20 21.45 20.45
C VAL A 178 -16.59 21.17 19.92
N TRP A 179 -16.73 20.09 19.15
CA TRP A 179 -18.01 19.61 18.65
C TRP A 179 -17.96 18.13 18.34
N GLU A 180 -19.14 17.52 18.25
CA GLU A 180 -19.33 16.17 17.76
C GLU A 180 -20.44 16.15 16.71
N ARG A 181 -20.22 15.39 15.63
CA ARG A 181 -21.23 15.21 14.58
C ARG A 181 -21.44 13.74 14.29
N ARG A 182 -22.68 13.28 14.44
CA ARG A 182 -23.10 11.98 13.93
C ARG A 182 -23.41 12.06 12.44
N VAL A 183 -22.84 11.15 11.65
CA VAL A 183 -23.17 10.93 10.25
C VAL A 183 -23.95 9.60 10.08
N GLY A 184 -24.44 9.30 8.88
CA GLY A 184 -25.35 8.16 8.69
C GLY A 184 -24.67 6.80 8.92
N GLY A 185 -23.42 6.67 8.47
CA GLY A 185 -22.56 5.49 8.59
C GLY A 185 -21.33 5.72 9.44
N THR A 186 -20.46 4.72 9.53
CA THR A 186 -19.16 4.83 10.18
C THR A 186 -18.23 5.62 9.25
N PRO A 187 -17.74 6.80 9.68
CA PRO A 187 -16.81 7.60 8.89
C PRO A 187 -15.43 6.92 8.80
N ASN A 188 -14.85 6.95 7.60
CA ASN A 188 -13.52 6.43 7.26
C ASN A 188 -12.47 7.56 7.39
N ASP A 189 -11.41 7.50 6.58
CA ASP A 189 -10.37 8.53 6.53
C ASP A 189 -10.95 9.93 6.32
N VAL A 190 -10.46 10.88 7.10
CA VAL A 190 -10.88 12.29 7.10
C VAL A 190 -9.77 13.11 6.43
N LEU A 191 -10.10 13.81 5.35
CA LEU A 191 -9.26 14.91 4.88
C LEU A 191 -9.72 16.20 5.54
N ALA A 192 -8.85 16.78 6.37
CA ALA A 192 -9.10 18.06 7.01
C ALA A 192 -8.35 19.19 6.28
N LEU A 193 -9.09 20.18 5.81
CA LEU A 193 -8.58 21.48 5.35
C LEU A 193 -9.03 22.55 6.36
N ASP A 194 -8.54 23.78 6.25
CA ASP A 194 -8.81 24.84 7.24
C ASP A 194 -10.30 25.08 7.51
N GLU A 195 -11.14 25.12 6.47
CA GLU A 195 -12.58 25.41 6.60
C GLU A 195 -13.49 24.18 6.42
N ARG A 196 -12.97 23.09 5.85
CA ARG A 196 -13.77 21.95 5.39
C ARG A 196 -13.13 20.61 5.74
N LEU A 197 -13.98 19.66 6.07
CA LEU A 197 -13.66 18.24 6.21
C LEU A 197 -14.31 17.46 5.08
N TYR A 198 -13.59 16.50 4.50
CA TYR A 198 -14.12 15.58 3.51
C TYR A 198 -13.98 14.15 4.01
N VAL A 199 -15.10 13.43 4.05
CA VAL A 199 -15.17 12.15 4.77
C VAL A 199 -16.02 11.16 4.01
N GLY A 200 -15.46 10.00 3.70
CA GLY A 200 -16.23 8.84 3.25
C GLY A 200 -16.86 8.10 4.42
N ALA A 201 -18.01 7.45 4.22
CA ALA A 201 -18.59 6.58 5.22
C ALA A 201 -19.23 5.32 4.59
N ASN A 202 -19.44 4.29 5.42
CA ASN A 202 -20.00 3.00 5.01
C ASN A 202 -21.54 3.00 4.83
N ASP A 203 -22.17 4.17 4.78
CA ASP A 203 -23.58 4.34 4.43
C ASP A 203 -23.77 4.71 2.96
N ASN A 204 -22.75 4.50 2.14
CA ASN A 204 -22.69 4.90 0.73
C ASN A 204 -22.86 6.42 0.54
N PHE A 205 -22.28 7.21 1.42
CA PHE A 205 -22.17 8.65 1.25
C PHE A 205 -20.73 9.14 1.42
N PHE A 206 -20.41 10.18 0.65
CA PHE A 206 -19.25 11.04 0.84
C PHE A 206 -19.74 12.40 1.32
N TYR A 207 -19.16 12.90 2.41
CA TYR A 207 -19.62 14.07 3.13
C TYR A 207 -18.62 15.22 3.03
N CYS A 208 -19.13 16.45 2.99
CA CYS A 208 -18.38 17.65 3.31
C CYS A 208 -18.98 18.31 4.55
N LEU A 209 -18.14 18.55 5.56
CA LEU A 209 -18.51 19.23 6.80
C LEU A 209 -17.69 20.50 6.97
N THR A 210 -18.22 21.45 7.73
CA THR A 210 -17.46 22.61 8.21
C THR A 210 -16.52 22.21 9.35
N THR A 211 -15.31 22.76 9.40
CA THR A 211 -14.40 22.58 10.55
C THR A 211 -14.88 23.31 11.80
N LYS A 212 -15.61 24.41 11.62
CA LYS A 212 -16.08 25.29 12.70
C LYS A 212 -17.05 24.61 13.67
N ASP A 213 -18.06 23.92 13.15
CA ASP A 213 -19.19 23.37 13.94
C ASP A 213 -19.65 21.98 13.48
N GLY A 214 -18.91 21.35 12.57
CA GLY A 214 -19.22 20.02 12.05
C GLY A 214 -20.55 19.96 11.30
N ARG A 215 -21.06 21.08 10.79
CA ARG A 215 -22.29 21.11 9.97
C ARG A 215 -21.99 20.47 8.62
N VAL A 216 -22.85 19.55 8.18
CA VAL A 216 -22.76 19.00 6.83
C VAL A 216 -23.18 20.09 5.83
N ASP A 217 -22.25 20.50 4.97
CA ASP A 217 -22.50 21.45 3.88
C ASP A 217 -23.19 20.75 2.71
N TRP A 218 -22.66 19.60 2.34
CA TRP A 218 -23.22 18.76 1.29
C TRP A 218 -22.81 17.29 1.51
N LYS A 219 -23.54 16.39 0.84
CA LYS A 219 -23.19 14.97 0.78
C LYS A 219 -23.53 14.40 -0.59
N TRP A 220 -22.78 13.39 -1.00
CA TRP A 220 -22.87 12.75 -2.31
C TRP A 220 -23.14 11.25 -2.14
N ARG A 221 -24.18 10.71 -2.80
CA ARG A 221 -24.59 9.31 -2.65
C ARG A 221 -23.84 8.39 -3.61
N THR A 222 -22.99 7.51 -3.09
CA THR A 222 -22.26 6.49 -3.85
C THR A 222 -23.05 5.20 -4.02
N GLY A 223 -22.56 4.31 -4.90
CA GLY A 223 -23.08 2.95 -5.03
C GLY A 223 -22.41 1.94 -4.10
N GLY A 224 -21.41 2.37 -3.32
CA GLY A 224 -20.61 1.57 -2.40
C GLY A 224 -19.83 2.48 -1.45
N ASP A 225 -19.22 1.92 -0.41
CA ASP A 225 -18.47 2.69 0.59
C ASP A 225 -17.36 3.52 -0.05
N ALA A 226 -17.24 4.79 0.34
CA ALA A 226 -16.09 5.60 -0.03
C ALA A 226 -14.87 5.13 0.78
N ILE A 227 -13.75 4.88 0.10
CA ILE A 227 -12.56 4.27 0.72
C ILE A 227 -11.31 5.13 0.53
N GLY A 228 -10.39 5.02 1.49
CA GLY A 228 -9.12 5.73 1.51
C GLY A 228 -9.26 7.24 1.71
N LEU A 229 -8.11 7.89 1.89
CA LEU A 229 -8.07 9.35 2.02
C LEU A 229 -8.43 10.02 0.68
N PRO A 230 -9.41 10.94 0.65
CA PRO A 230 -9.65 11.75 -0.53
C PRO A 230 -8.51 12.77 -0.71
N ILE A 231 -8.32 13.24 -1.94
CA ILE A 231 -7.28 14.21 -2.29
C ILE A 231 -7.89 15.43 -2.98
N VAL A 232 -7.16 16.53 -3.01
CA VAL A 232 -7.68 17.79 -3.54
C VAL A 232 -6.74 18.47 -4.53
N ASP A 233 -7.33 19.32 -5.37
CA ASP A 233 -6.64 20.44 -6.02
C ASP A 233 -7.30 21.76 -5.62
N ASP A 234 -6.94 22.87 -6.26
CA ASP A 234 -7.47 24.20 -5.92
C ASP A 234 -8.99 24.33 -6.08
N HIS A 235 -9.63 23.38 -6.78
CA HIS A 235 -11.04 23.47 -7.16
C HIS A 235 -11.84 22.22 -6.79
N ARG A 236 -11.21 21.06 -6.66
CA ARG A 236 -11.89 19.77 -6.61
C ARG A 236 -11.38 18.85 -5.53
N VAL A 237 -12.29 18.01 -5.05
CA VAL A 237 -12.01 16.82 -4.26
C VAL A 237 -12.19 15.58 -5.12
N TYR A 238 -11.24 14.67 -4.99
CA TYR A 238 -11.20 13.39 -5.68
C TYR A 238 -11.27 12.26 -4.68
N PHE A 239 -12.13 11.28 -4.97
CA PHE A 239 -12.25 10.10 -4.14
C PHE A 239 -12.71 8.91 -4.97
N VAL A 240 -12.50 7.72 -4.43
CA VAL A 240 -12.97 6.46 -4.98
C VAL A 240 -13.92 5.78 -3.98
N ALA A 241 -14.78 4.94 -4.51
CA ALA A 241 -15.68 4.13 -3.71
C ALA A 241 -15.73 2.68 -4.22
N LEU A 242 -16.31 1.79 -3.42
CA LEU A 242 -16.49 0.37 -3.75
C LEU A 242 -17.49 0.11 -4.90
N ASP A 243 -18.09 1.17 -5.44
CA ASP A 243 -18.79 1.13 -6.73
C ASP A 243 -17.85 1.16 -7.95
N ASN A 244 -16.53 1.08 -7.71
CA ASN A 244 -15.46 1.11 -8.71
C ASN A 244 -15.49 2.38 -9.56
N ILE A 245 -15.81 3.54 -8.98
CA ILE A 245 -15.81 4.80 -9.70
C ILE A 245 -14.90 5.82 -9.01
N LEU A 246 -14.02 6.45 -9.81
CA LEU A 246 -13.28 7.66 -9.43
C LEU A 246 -14.13 8.89 -9.72
N ARG A 247 -14.26 9.79 -8.74
CA ARG A 247 -15.08 11.00 -8.85
C ARG A 247 -14.25 12.24 -8.65
N ALA A 248 -14.65 13.32 -9.31
CA ALA A 248 -14.18 14.67 -9.05
C ALA A 248 -15.38 15.57 -8.78
N LEU A 249 -15.45 16.10 -7.57
CA LEU A 249 -16.48 17.05 -7.15
C LEU A 249 -15.86 18.40 -6.89
N ASP A 250 -16.62 19.46 -7.12
CA ASP A 250 -16.26 20.82 -6.69
C ASP A 250 -16.08 20.84 -5.17
N LEU A 251 -14.98 21.44 -4.70
CA LEU A 251 -14.64 21.47 -3.27
C LEU A 251 -15.75 22.09 -2.42
N ASN A 252 -16.42 23.12 -2.95
CA ASN A 252 -17.31 23.96 -2.17
C ASN A 252 -18.77 23.51 -2.22
N SER A 253 -19.24 23.12 -3.40
CA SER A 253 -20.64 22.81 -3.68
C SER A 253 -20.93 21.31 -3.76
N GLY A 254 -19.91 20.47 -3.91
CA GLY A 254 -20.08 19.03 -4.15
C GLY A 254 -20.64 18.71 -5.54
N VAL A 255 -20.75 19.70 -6.42
CA VAL A 255 -21.17 19.50 -7.82
C VAL A 255 -20.16 18.60 -8.53
N GLN A 256 -20.63 17.54 -9.15
CA GLN A 256 -19.75 16.63 -9.88
C GLN A 256 -19.26 17.28 -11.17
N HIS A 257 -17.94 17.42 -11.31
CA HIS A 257 -17.30 17.81 -12.56
C HIS A 257 -17.21 16.63 -13.53
N TRP A 258 -16.75 15.48 -13.03
CA TRP A 258 -16.63 14.27 -13.83
C TRP A 258 -16.61 13.01 -12.95
N MET A 259 -16.87 11.87 -13.58
CA MET A 259 -16.66 10.55 -12.99
C MET A 259 -16.06 9.57 -14.01
N ARG A 260 -15.34 8.56 -13.52
CA ARG A 260 -14.69 7.53 -14.34
C ARG A 260 -14.86 6.14 -13.74
N PRO A 261 -15.52 5.21 -14.45
CA PRO A 261 -15.49 3.80 -14.10
C PRO A 261 -14.04 3.30 -14.08
N LEU A 262 -13.72 2.55 -13.04
CA LEU A 262 -12.45 1.86 -12.88
C LEU A 262 -12.62 0.43 -13.38
N SER A 263 -11.63 -0.04 -14.15
CA SER A 263 -11.55 -1.45 -14.57
C SER A 263 -10.99 -2.37 -13.49
N ILE A 264 -10.72 -1.82 -12.30
CA ILE A 264 -10.15 -2.50 -11.14
C ILE A 264 -10.96 -2.13 -9.91
N ARG A 265 -10.99 -3.02 -8.91
CA ARG A 265 -11.50 -2.67 -7.59
C ARG A 265 -10.46 -1.83 -6.86
N PRO A 266 -10.76 -0.57 -6.47
CA PRO A 266 -9.82 0.23 -5.72
C PRO A 266 -9.56 -0.41 -4.35
N ALA A 267 -8.31 -0.37 -3.91
CA ALA A 267 -7.87 -0.88 -2.61
C ALA A 267 -7.49 0.28 -1.67
N TRP A 268 -7.08 1.40 -2.26
CA TRP A 268 -6.60 2.59 -1.56
C TRP A 268 -7.26 3.85 -2.13
N GLY A 269 -7.12 4.96 -1.40
CA GLY A 269 -7.51 6.28 -1.91
C GLY A 269 -6.69 6.67 -3.16
N PRO A 270 -7.19 7.59 -4.00
CA PRO A 270 -6.43 8.10 -5.12
C PRO A 270 -5.24 8.94 -4.64
N VAL A 271 -4.13 8.94 -5.39
CA VAL A 271 -2.97 9.80 -5.12
C VAL A 271 -2.71 10.75 -6.28
N ARG A 272 -2.15 11.93 -6.01
CA ARG A 272 -1.93 12.97 -7.02
C ARG A 272 -0.45 13.18 -7.29
N ALA A 273 -0.05 13.06 -8.55
CA ALA A 273 1.28 13.36 -9.08
C ALA A 273 1.16 14.45 -10.16
N GLY A 274 1.34 15.71 -9.76
CA GLY A 274 1.18 16.86 -10.64
C GLY A 274 -0.25 16.97 -11.21
N SER A 275 -0.39 16.92 -12.54
CA SER A 275 -1.70 16.90 -13.22
C SER A 275 -2.28 15.49 -13.43
N THR A 276 -1.71 14.47 -12.77
CA THR A 276 -2.12 13.07 -12.89
C THR A 276 -2.66 12.56 -11.55
N LEU A 277 -3.83 11.94 -11.57
CA LEU A 277 -4.37 11.11 -10.49
C LEU A 277 -3.98 9.66 -10.75
N VAL A 278 -3.54 8.94 -9.73
CA VAL A 278 -3.21 7.52 -9.80
C VAL A 278 -4.11 6.77 -8.84
N VAL A 279 -4.74 5.70 -9.32
CA VAL A 279 -5.58 4.81 -8.52
C VAL A 279 -4.95 3.42 -8.47
N ALA A 280 -4.79 2.91 -7.25
CA ALA A 280 -4.32 1.57 -6.95
C ALA A 280 -5.47 0.65 -6.53
N GLY A 281 -5.35 -0.63 -6.86
CA GLY A 281 -6.41 -1.60 -6.62
C GLY A 281 -5.94 -3.04 -6.68
N GLN A 282 -6.88 -3.97 -6.80
CA GLN A 282 -6.62 -5.40 -6.96
C GLN A 282 -6.13 -5.73 -8.38
N ALA A 283 -5.01 -5.11 -8.78
CA ALA A 283 -4.28 -5.38 -10.00
C ALA A 283 -2.86 -4.83 -9.85
N ALA A 284 -1.87 -5.52 -10.45
CA ALA A 284 -0.48 -5.06 -10.44
C ALA A 284 -0.30 -3.68 -11.10
N ALA A 285 -1.12 -3.39 -12.12
CA ALA A 285 -1.02 -2.17 -12.91
C ALA A 285 -1.91 -1.04 -12.37
N LEU A 286 -1.29 0.08 -12.01
CA LEU A 286 -1.97 1.29 -11.56
C LEU A 286 -2.58 2.05 -12.74
N ARG A 287 -3.70 2.72 -12.50
CA ARG A 287 -4.41 3.51 -13.52
C ARG A 287 -4.17 5.00 -13.30
N ALA A 288 -3.82 5.70 -14.38
CA ALA A 288 -3.54 7.14 -14.36
C ALA A 288 -4.63 7.92 -15.11
N PHE A 289 -5.07 9.03 -14.50
CA PHE A 289 -6.13 9.90 -15.01
C PHE A 289 -5.69 11.36 -14.97
N ASN A 290 -6.17 12.16 -15.92
CA ASN A 290 -5.94 13.59 -15.90
C ASN A 290 -6.80 14.25 -14.82
N VAL A 291 -6.20 15.09 -13.98
CA VAL A 291 -6.87 15.82 -12.89
C VAL A 291 -8.02 16.71 -13.42
N LYS A 292 -7.86 17.32 -14.61
CA LYS A 292 -8.81 18.26 -15.22
C LYS A 292 -10.12 17.61 -15.68
N ASP A 293 -10.05 16.53 -16.43
CA ASP A 293 -11.22 15.96 -17.13
C ASP A 293 -11.43 14.46 -16.85
N GLY A 294 -10.57 13.85 -16.03
CA GLY A 294 -10.60 12.42 -15.75
C GLY A 294 -10.24 11.56 -16.95
N ALA A 295 -9.73 12.11 -18.06
CA ALA A 295 -9.29 11.29 -19.20
C ALA A 295 -8.21 10.31 -18.75
N VAL A 296 -8.29 9.06 -19.21
CA VAL A 296 -7.25 8.06 -18.91
C VAL A 296 -5.97 8.49 -19.61
N THR A 297 -4.92 8.77 -18.84
CA THR A 297 -3.62 9.20 -19.38
C THR A 297 -2.66 8.04 -19.58
N GLY A 298 -2.90 6.90 -18.93
CA GLY A 298 -2.15 5.67 -19.16
C GLY A 298 -2.24 4.66 -18.02
N THR A 299 -1.33 3.69 -18.08
CA THR A 299 -1.16 2.64 -17.07
C THR A 299 0.27 2.66 -16.58
N ILE A 300 0.47 2.45 -15.28
CA ILE A 300 1.79 2.37 -14.66
C ILE A 300 1.94 0.96 -14.12
N THR A 301 2.93 0.23 -14.62
CA THR A 301 3.25 -1.11 -14.12
C THR A 301 4.53 -1.01 -13.31
N PRO A 302 4.56 -1.52 -12.06
CA PRO A 302 5.79 -1.65 -11.30
C PRO A 302 6.83 -2.41 -12.13
N GLY A 303 8.08 -1.92 -12.10
CA GLY A 303 9.18 -2.61 -12.74
C GLY A 303 9.36 -3.97 -12.08
N LEU A 304 9.23 -5.05 -12.83
CA LEU A 304 9.75 -6.33 -12.37
C LEU A 304 11.27 -6.20 -12.34
N PRO A 305 11.96 -6.58 -11.24
CA PRO A 305 13.41 -6.66 -11.28
C PRO A 305 13.80 -7.55 -12.46
N ALA A 306 14.79 -7.11 -13.24
CA ALA A 306 15.31 -7.90 -14.35
C ALA A 306 15.61 -9.30 -13.82
N SER A 307 14.98 -10.32 -14.40
CA SER A 307 15.29 -11.71 -14.06
C SER A 307 16.79 -11.88 -14.28
N THR A 308 17.57 -11.97 -13.21
CA THR A 308 18.93 -12.47 -13.30
C THR A 308 18.78 -13.92 -13.66
N ALA A 309 18.74 -14.22 -14.97
CA ALA A 309 18.99 -15.54 -15.46
C ALA A 309 20.33 -15.96 -14.86
N ALA A 310 20.30 -16.94 -13.95
CA ALA A 310 21.52 -17.60 -13.52
C ALA A 310 22.26 -18.01 -14.81
N PRO A 311 23.57 -17.73 -14.94
CA PRO A 311 24.30 -18.16 -16.12
C PRO A 311 24.09 -19.66 -16.25
N SER A 312 23.49 -20.08 -17.36
CA SER A 312 23.39 -21.47 -17.72
C SER A 312 24.81 -22.01 -17.78
N VAL A 313 25.17 -22.81 -16.77
CA VAL A 313 26.43 -23.54 -16.76
C VAL A 313 26.43 -24.40 -18.01
N GLY A 314 27.22 -23.98 -19.00
CA GLY A 314 27.47 -24.73 -20.22
C GLY A 314 27.94 -26.13 -19.84
N GLY A 315 27.21 -27.13 -20.33
CA GLY A 315 27.58 -28.52 -20.17
C GLY A 315 28.94 -28.78 -20.81
N PHE A 316 29.96 -28.97 -19.98
CA PHE A 316 31.14 -29.72 -20.38
C PHE A 316 30.82 -31.20 -20.20
N GLY A 317 30.55 -31.86 -21.32
CA GLY A 317 30.43 -33.31 -21.37
C GLY A 317 31.77 -33.94 -21.03
N ASN A 318 31.80 -34.71 -19.94
CA ASN A 318 32.85 -35.68 -19.70
C ASN A 318 32.27 -37.10 -19.84
N LYS A 319 32.70 -37.67 -20.96
CA LYS A 319 32.83 -39.08 -21.32
C LYS A 319 32.70 -40.07 -20.16
N GLU A 320 31.85 -41.06 -20.41
CA GLU A 320 31.67 -42.29 -19.65
C GLU A 320 33.00 -42.99 -19.31
N LEU A 321 33.13 -43.39 -18.06
CA LEU A 321 33.87 -44.59 -17.65
C LEU A 321 32.93 -45.38 -16.74
N GLY A 322 32.57 -46.57 -17.22
CA GLY A 322 31.54 -47.40 -16.62
C GLY A 322 31.99 -48.16 -15.37
N THR A 323 30.96 -48.53 -14.60
CA THR A 323 30.79 -49.81 -13.86
C THR A 323 31.80 -50.09 -12.74
N THR A 324 31.40 -50.15 -11.46
CA THR A 324 30.51 -51.19 -10.91
C THR A 324 30.20 -50.87 -9.43
N ALA A 325 28.93 -50.90 -9.03
CA ALA A 325 28.52 -51.24 -7.66
C ALA A 325 27.02 -51.58 -7.62
N ALA A 326 26.71 -52.68 -6.92
CA ALA A 326 25.43 -53.38 -6.85
C ALA A 326 24.41 -52.70 -5.89
N PRO A 327 23.15 -53.17 -5.85
CA PRO A 327 22.00 -52.40 -5.37
C PRO A 327 21.82 -52.47 -3.85
N VAL A 328 21.29 -51.42 -3.24
CA VAL A 328 20.74 -51.48 -1.88
C VAL A 328 19.27 -51.05 -1.91
N THR A 329 18.48 -51.95 -1.33
CA THR A 329 17.02 -52.06 -1.28
C THR A 329 16.34 -51.04 -0.38
N ALA A 330 15.13 -50.66 -0.80
CA ALA A 330 14.19 -49.78 -0.09
C ALA A 330 13.59 -50.44 1.16
N ALA A 331 13.33 -49.62 2.19
CA ALA A 331 12.64 -50.01 3.42
C ALA A 331 11.14 -49.58 3.38
N PRO A 332 10.19 -50.43 3.84
CA PRO A 332 8.76 -50.11 3.91
C PRO A 332 8.29 -49.58 5.29
N PRO A 333 7.09 -48.97 5.38
CA PRO A 333 6.56 -48.32 6.58
C PRO A 333 5.91 -49.29 7.59
N GLY A 334 5.90 -48.91 8.87
CA GLY A 334 5.41 -49.71 10.00
C GLY A 334 3.90 -49.54 10.33
N PRO A 335 3.32 -50.42 11.18
CA PRO A 335 1.87 -50.55 11.36
C PRO A 335 1.34 -50.01 12.71
N GLU A 336 0.04 -49.66 12.74
CA GLU A 336 -0.85 -49.50 13.91
C GLU A 336 -2.12 -50.35 13.67
N PRO A 337 -3.02 -50.61 14.64
CA PRO A 337 -2.90 -51.04 16.06
C PRO A 337 -3.80 -52.32 16.31
N PRO A 338 -3.98 -52.84 17.54
CA PRO A 338 -4.97 -53.90 17.81
C PRO A 338 -6.25 -53.44 18.56
N THR A 339 -7.37 -54.13 18.27
CA THR A 339 -8.74 -54.02 18.82
C THR A 339 -8.95 -54.93 20.05
N THR A 340 -9.90 -54.71 21.00
CA THR A 340 -11.31 -55.22 21.14
C THR A 340 -11.68 -55.23 22.67
N PRO A 341 -12.91 -55.49 23.22
CA PRO A 341 -14.32 -55.46 22.74
C PRO A 341 -15.32 -54.63 23.62
N ALA A 342 -16.59 -54.56 23.16
CA ALA A 342 -17.76 -53.88 23.75
C ALA A 342 -18.55 -54.70 24.82
N PRO A 343 -19.62 -54.12 25.40
CA PRO A 343 -20.89 -54.84 25.50
C PRO A 343 -22.13 -54.05 25.01
N VAL A 344 -23.22 -54.80 24.86
CA VAL A 344 -24.46 -54.60 24.08
C VAL A 344 -25.62 -54.06 24.94
N THR A 345 -26.50 -53.19 24.39
CA THR A 345 -27.99 -53.36 24.28
C THR A 345 -28.69 -52.11 23.72
N ALA A 346 -29.78 -52.32 22.96
CA ALA A 346 -30.54 -51.39 22.09
C ALA A 346 -32.00 -51.20 22.61
N PRO A 347 -33.05 -50.75 21.85
CA PRO A 347 -33.15 -50.08 20.52
C PRO A 347 -34.22 -48.93 20.43
N SER A 348 -34.53 -48.51 19.18
CA SER A 348 -35.73 -47.80 18.62
C SER A 348 -35.51 -46.31 18.23
N SER A 349 -35.92 -45.76 17.06
CA SER A 349 -36.76 -46.21 15.93
C SER A 349 -36.55 -45.33 14.66
N THR A 350 -36.48 -45.99 13.49
CA THR A 350 -36.98 -45.69 12.13
C THR A 350 -37.28 -44.26 11.60
N GLY A 351 -36.79 -43.99 10.37
CA GLY A 351 -37.41 -43.08 9.38
C GLY A 351 -36.52 -42.81 8.13
N PRO A 352 -36.94 -43.09 6.88
CA PRO A 352 -36.04 -43.16 5.72
C PRO A 352 -35.97 -41.86 4.89
N ARG A 353 -34.84 -41.57 4.25
CA ARG A 353 -34.74 -40.65 3.10
C ARG A 353 -33.80 -41.17 2.00
N SER A 354 -34.45 -41.58 0.93
CA SER A 354 -34.11 -41.59 -0.51
C SER A 354 -32.67 -41.30 -0.96
N GLU A 355 -32.07 -42.31 -1.58
CA GLU A 355 -30.86 -42.23 -2.41
C GLU A 355 -31.16 -41.58 -3.78
N THR A 356 -30.23 -40.75 -4.26
CA THR A 356 -30.11 -40.34 -5.67
C THR A 356 -28.67 -40.60 -6.12
N PRO A 357 -28.45 -41.05 -7.38
CA PRO A 357 -27.14 -41.56 -7.80
C PRO A 357 -26.15 -40.43 -8.11
N VAL A 358 -24.94 -40.57 -7.57
CA VAL A 358 -23.79 -39.70 -7.82
C VAL A 358 -23.28 -39.90 -9.26
N THR A 359 -23.30 -38.82 -10.05
CA THR A 359 -22.71 -38.80 -11.39
C THR A 359 -21.21 -38.53 -11.28
N ALA A 360 -20.41 -39.28 -12.04
CA ALA A 360 -18.95 -39.28 -12.01
C ALA A 360 -18.32 -37.90 -12.35
N ALA A 361 -17.27 -37.55 -11.61
CA ALA A 361 -16.47 -36.34 -11.82
C ALA A 361 -15.63 -36.41 -13.11
N PRO A 362 -15.49 -35.31 -13.88
CA PRO A 362 -14.61 -35.28 -15.03
C PRO A 362 -13.14 -35.07 -14.63
N ALA A 363 -12.25 -35.62 -15.45
CA ALA A 363 -10.81 -35.68 -15.26
C ALA A 363 -10.13 -34.29 -15.15
N LYS A 364 -9.09 -34.23 -14.30
CA LYS A 364 -8.24 -33.06 -14.06
C LYS A 364 -7.62 -32.55 -15.38
N SER A 365 -7.90 -31.29 -15.70
CA SER A 365 -7.12 -30.50 -16.66
C SER A 365 -5.73 -30.18 -16.09
N PRO A 366 -4.68 -30.07 -16.91
CA PRO A 366 -3.33 -29.78 -16.43
C PRO A 366 -3.27 -28.39 -15.80
N ALA A 367 -2.55 -28.31 -14.68
CA ALA A 367 -2.35 -27.07 -13.92
C ALA A 367 -1.72 -25.99 -14.81
N VAL A 368 -2.49 -24.93 -15.06
CA VAL A 368 -1.96 -23.65 -15.51
C VAL A 368 -1.05 -23.14 -14.40
N ALA A 369 0.21 -22.86 -14.71
CA ALA A 369 1.10 -22.16 -13.79
C ALA A 369 0.45 -20.84 -13.39
N MET A 370 0.05 -20.71 -12.12
CA MET A 370 -0.42 -19.44 -11.56
C MET A 370 0.68 -18.40 -11.77
N ALA A 371 0.38 -17.35 -12.53
CA ALA A 371 1.19 -16.15 -12.52
C ALA A 371 1.29 -15.66 -11.07
N ALA A 372 2.48 -15.29 -10.61
CA ALA A 372 2.65 -14.70 -9.30
C ALA A 372 1.85 -13.38 -9.28
N ASP A 373 0.74 -13.36 -8.55
CA ASP A 373 -0.12 -12.18 -8.42
C ASP A 373 0.64 -11.13 -7.61
N THR A 374 1.33 -10.25 -8.32
CA THR A 374 2.00 -9.09 -7.73
C THR A 374 0.93 -8.08 -7.31
N GLU A 375 0.68 -7.95 -6.01
CA GLU A 375 -0.25 -6.97 -5.46
C GLU A 375 0.47 -5.75 -4.88
N SER A 376 -0.22 -4.61 -4.82
CA SER A 376 0.23 -3.43 -4.09
C SER A 376 0.31 -3.74 -2.59
N ALA A 377 1.50 -3.59 -2.01
CA ALA A 377 1.76 -3.87 -0.59
C ALA A 377 1.41 -2.69 0.33
N ALA A 378 1.40 -1.47 -0.22
CA ALA A 378 1.09 -0.24 0.47
C ALA A 378 0.50 0.78 -0.53
N PRO A 379 -0.24 1.80 -0.07
CA PRO A 379 -0.64 2.92 -0.91
C PRO A 379 0.56 3.50 -1.67
N PRO A 380 0.43 3.80 -2.98
CA PRO A 380 1.52 4.44 -3.70
C PRO A 380 1.88 5.78 -3.07
N HIS A 381 3.18 6.05 -2.93
CA HIS A 381 3.66 7.29 -2.33
C HIS A 381 4.12 8.25 -3.43
N VAL A 382 3.68 9.51 -3.36
CA VAL A 382 4.04 10.55 -4.32
C VAL A 382 4.82 11.64 -3.61
N PHE A 383 5.93 12.06 -4.21
CA PHE A 383 6.76 13.17 -3.75
C PHE A 383 7.32 13.92 -4.96
N VAL A 384 8.00 15.05 -4.72
CA VAL A 384 8.59 15.89 -5.77
C VAL A 384 10.11 15.78 -5.69
N ASP A 385 10.75 15.55 -6.83
CA ASP A 385 12.20 15.62 -6.93
C ASP A 385 12.66 17.08 -6.70
N PRO A 386 13.46 17.36 -5.66
CA PRO A 386 13.90 18.72 -5.37
C PRO A 386 14.82 19.31 -6.45
N SER A 387 15.48 18.46 -7.25
CA SER A 387 16.42 18.90 -8.28
C SER A 387 15.73 19.24 -9.61
N THR A 388 14.68 18.52 -9.96
CA THR A 388 13.97 18.68 -11.25
C THR A 388 12.60 19.33 -11.12
N GLY A 389 12.00 19.33 -9.92
CA GLY A 389 10.63 19.75 -9.66
C GLY A 389 9.58 18.81 -10.24
N LEU A 390 9.97 17.62 -10.71
CA LEU A 390 9.06 16.66 -11.31
C LEU A 390 8.43 15.74 -10.25
N PRO A 391 7.19 15.28 -10.47
CA PRO A 391 6.58 14.31 -9.58
C PRO A 391 7.26 12.94 -9.72
N LEU A 392 7.47 12.29 -8.58
CA LEU A 392 7.97 10.94 -8.42
C LEU A 392 6.87 10.07 -7.79
N LEU A 393 6.71 8.84 -8.29
CA LEU A 393 5.77 7.87 -7.75
C LEU A 393 6.54 6.62 -7.30
N LEU A 394 6.52 6.35 -6.01
CA LEU A 394 7.04 5.15 -5.41
C LEU A 394 5.91 4.12 -5.22
N MET A 395 6.13 2.93 -5.76
CA MET A 395 5.20 1.81 -5.67
C MET A 395 5.84 0.69 -4.88
N MET A 396 5.13 0.16 -3.89
CA MET A 396 5.53 -1.08 -3.21
C MET A 396 4.63 -2.23 -3.63
N THR A 397 5.28 -3.32 -4.03
CA THR A 397 4.61 -4.56 -4.41
C THR A 397 5.06 -5.69 -3.49
N ARG A 398 4.17 -6.64 -3.24
CA ARG A 398 4.49 -7.89 -2.56
C ARG A 398 4.35 -9.05 -3.54
N ASP A 399 5.38 -9.88 -3.59
CA ASP A 399 5.36 -11.18 -4.27
C ASP A 399 5.65 -12.27 -3.23
N ILE A 400 4.77 -13.26 -3.16
CA ILE A 400 4.86 -14.36 -2.20
C ILE A 400 6.14 -15.18 -2.41
N ALA A 401 6.61 -15.33 -3.66
CA ALA A 401 7.77 -16.14 -4.01
C ALA A 401 9.09 -15.35 -4.00
N ARG A 402 9.04 -14.03 -4.18
CA ARG A 402 10.24 -13.19 -4.41
C ARG A 402 10.51 -12.13 -3.33
N GLY A 403 9.62 -12.00 -2.35
CA GLY A 403 9.70 -10.93 -1.36
C GLY A 403 8.99 -9.66 -1.83
N ALA A 404 9.15 -8.58 -1.07
CA ALA A 404 8.61 -7.29 -1.48
C ALA A 404 9.53 -6.62 -2.52
N ALA A 405 9.02 -5.65 -3.26
CA ALA A 405 9.84 -4.78 -4.10
C ALA A 405 9.33 -3.34 -4.02
N ALA A 406 10.24 -2.38 -4.16
CA ALA A 406 9.95 -0.98 -4.30
C ALA A 406 10.41 -0.52 -5.69
N THR A 407 9.53 0.14 -6.45
CA THR A 407 9.88 0.76 -7.74
C THR A 407 9.56 2.24 -7.70
N LEU A 408 10.57 3.05 -7.98
CA LEU A 408 10.40 4.48 -8.19
C LEU A 408 10.27 4.77 -9.69
N VAL A 409 9.25 5.54 -10.07
CA VAL A 409 9.08 6.03 -11.44
C VAL A 409 8.98 7.55 -11.47
N THR A 410 9.46 8.14 -12.57
CA THR A 410 9.27 9.56 -12.90
C THR A 410 8.71 9.70 -14.31
N ARG A 411 8.38 10.92 -14.69
CA ARG A 411 7.95 11.24 -16.04
C ARG A 411 9.07 10.95 -17.05
N SER A 412 8.77 10.17 -18.08
CA SER A 412 9.62 10.00 -19.26
C SER A 412 9.50 11.20 -20.21
N PHE A 413 10.64 11.63 -20.75
CA PHE A 413 10.72 12.64 -21.81
C PHE A 413 10.88 12.03 -23.21
N GLU A 414 11.15 10.73 -23.31
CA GLU A 414 11.12 10.00 -24.57
C GLU A 414 9.69 9.46 -24.83
N PRO A 415 9.17 9.58 -26.06
CA PRO A 415 7.94 8.87 -26.42
C PRO A 415 8.19 7.37 -26.23
N ALA A 416 7.18 6.63 -25.76
CA ALA A 416 7.22 5.17 -25.76
C ALA A 416 7.44 4.72 -27.22
N ILE A 417 8.67 4.33 -27.55
CA ILE A 417 8.99 3.83 -28.89
C ILE A 417 8.19 2.53 -29.03
N THR A 418 7.19 2.56 -29.93
CA THR A 418 6.53 1.37 -30.46
C THR A 418 7.59 0.33 -30.79
N PRO A 419 7.46 -0.95 -30.40
CA PRO A 419 8.53 -1.92 -30.61
C PRO A 419 8.97 -1.89 -32.07
N LEU A 420 10.27 -1.67 -32.28
CA LEU A 420 10.92 -1.73 -33.58
C LEU A 420 10.50 -3.05 -34.24
N VAL A 421 9.81 -2.92 -35.37
CA VAL A 421 9.50 -4.03 -36.28
C VAL A 421 10.81 -4.78 -36.55
N ALA A 422 10.78 -6.11 -36.40
CA ALA A 422 11.92 -6.96 -36.67
C ALA A 422 12.45 -6.68 -38.08
N LEU A 423 13.72 -6.27 -38.19
CA LEU A 423 14.43 -6.25 -39.46
C LEU A 423 14.60 -7.72 -39.92
N PRO A 424 14.28 -8.06 -41.19
CA PRO A 424 14.49 -9.40 -41.69
C PRO A 424 15.99 -9.73 -41.69
N ASN A 425 16.33 -10.87 -41.09
CA ASN A 425 17.69 -11.38 -40.97
C ASN A 425 18.41 -11.41 -42.33
N LEU A 426 19.53 -10.70 -42.40
CA LEU A 426 20.59 -10.93 -43.37
C LEU A 426 21.16 -12.34 -43.15
N THR A 427 21.11 -13.17 -44.19
CA THR A 427 21.72 -14.50 -44.23
C THR A 427 23.25 -14.36 -44.26
N MET A 428 23.95 -14.91 -43.28
CA MET A 428 25.40 -15.13 -43.36
C MET A 428 25.69 -16.59 -43.67
N LEU A 429 26.42 -16.80 -44.77
CA LEU A 429 26.88 -18.06 -45.33
C LEU A 429 27.76 -18.84 -44.35
N ALA A 430 27.50 -20.16 -44.23
CA ALA A 430 28.33 -21.08 -43.47
C ALA A 430 29.69 -21.32 -44.17
N PRO A 431 30.80 -21.46 -43.43
CA PRO A 431 32.08 -21.86 -44.01
C PRO A 431 32.10 -23.35 -44.36
N THR A 432 32.61 -23.65 -45.56
CA THR A 432 32.77 -24.98 -46.14
C THR A 432 33.77 -25.82 -45.33
N PRO A 433 33.51 -27.12 -45.04
CA PRO A 433 34.48 -27.97 -44.36
C PRO A 433 35.60 -28.41 -45.32
N GLN A 434 36.85 -28.32 -44.88
CA GLN A 434 37.97 -29.00 -45.55
C GLN A 434 37.97 -30.51 -45.20
N PRO A 435 38.34 -31.39 -46.15
CA PRO A 435 38.35 -32.83 -45.93
C PRO A 435 39.59 -33.27 -45.14
N SER A 436 39.42 -34.30 -44.32
CA SER A 436 40.52 -35.00 -43.66
C SER A 436 41.11 -36.10 -44.56
N LYS A 437 42.44 -36.02 -44.74
CA LYS A 437 43.37 -36.87 -45.52
C LYS A 437 43.45 -36.62 -47.02
#